data_AF-A0A7V7WLV7-F1
#
_entry.id   AF-A0A7V7WLV7-F1
#
_cell.length_a   1.000
_cell.length_b   1.000
_cell.length_c   1.000
_cell.angle_alpha   90.00
_cell.angle_beta   90.00
_cell.angle_gamma   90.00
#
_symmetry.space_group_name_H-M   'P 1'
#
loop_
_entity.id
_entity.type
_entity.pdbx_description
1 polymer ?
#
loop_
_entity_poly.entity_id
_entity_poly.type
_entity_poly.pdbx_seq_one_letter_code
_entity_poly.pdbx_strand_id
1 'polypeptide(L)'
;MAVYRQELDNMVRWDCRRSPFYEVYYLKFAAPEAQRAFWLRYTLLAPRRDLGPPSASVWAVAFDLLKPGTPIAAKETWTAEQAVIDRDIFFFQVGESAIYNNGA
;
A
#
# COMPACT_ATOMS: atom_id res chain seq x y z
N MET A 1 12.76 -11.48 -16.45
CA MET A 1 12.53 -10.16 -17.08
C MET A 1 13.43 -9.15 -16.40
N ALA A 2 13.97 -8.17 -17.11
CA ALA A 2 14.81 -7.14 -16.48
C ALA A 2 13.90 -6.10 -15.81
N VAL A 3 13.90 -6.07 -14.48
CA VAL A 3 13.25 -5.01 -13.70
C VAL A 3 13.90 -3.68 -14.09
N TYR A 4 13.11 -2.69 -14.49
CA TYR A 4 13.66 -1.38 -14.82
C TYR A 4 14.24 -0.74 -13.56
N ARG A 5 15.29 0.07 -13.70
CA ARG A 5 15.94 0.70 -12.54
C ARG A 5 14.97 1.51 -11.68
N GLN A 6 13.94 2.10 -12.29
CA GLN A 6 12.88 2.85 -11.60
C GLN A 6 11.94 1.95 -10.77
N GLU A 7 11.78 0.69 -11.14
CA GLU A 7 10.94 -0.26 -10.40
C GLU A 7 11.63 -0.78 -9.16
N LEU A 8 12.98 -0.80 -9.15
CA LEU A 8 13.76 -1.23 -7.98
C LEU A 8 13.37 -0.45 -6.72
N ASP A 9 13.07 0.85 -6.85
CA ASP A 9 12.69 1.69 -5.71
C ASP A 9 11.33 1.29 -5.10
N ASN A 10 10.46 0.68 -5.90
CA ASN A 10 9.12 0.24 -5.48
C ASN A 10 9.05 -1.24 -5.08
N MET A 11 10.11 -2.03 -5.31
CA MET A 11 10.14 -3.44 -4.94
C MET A 11 9.80 -3.67 -3.48
N VAL A 12 8.97 -4.69 -3.19
CA VAL A 12 8.62 -5.08 -1.82
C VAL A 12 9.83 -5.58 -1.06
N ARG A 13 10.21 -4.85 -0.01
CA ARG A 13 11.42 -5.08 0.77
C ARG A 13 11.21 -6.00 1.95
N TRP A 14 10.00 -6.06 2.52
CA TRP A 14 9.74 -6.97 3.64
C TRP A 14 9.86 -8.42 3.20
N ASP A 15 10.73 -9.21 3.82
CA ASP A 15 11.03 -10.61 3.47
C ASP A 15 10.11 -11.65 4.15
N CYS A 16 8.97 -11.21 4.69
CA CYS A 16 8.04 -12.00 5.50
C CYS A 16 8.62 -12.54 6.84
N ARG A 17 9.86 -12.17 7.21
CA ARG A 17 10.55 -12.67 8.42
C ARG A 17 11.04 -11.56 9.32
N ARG A 18 11.38 -10.41 8.75
CA ARG A 18 11.93 -9.26 9.47
C ARG A 18 10.89 -8.61 10.37
N SER A 19 11.29 -8.39 11.62
CA SER A 19 10.52 -7.69 12.65
C SER A 19 11.51 -6.96 13.57
N PRO A 20 11.31 -5.67 13.88
CA PRO A 20 10.26 -4.81 13.36
C PRO A 20 10.50 -4.42 11.89
N PHE A 21 9.41 -4.18 11.16
CA PHE A 21 9.43 -3.70 9.79
C PHE A 21 8.15 -2.90 9.50
N TYR A 22 8.29 -1.83 8.72
CA TYR A 22 7.17 -1.01 8.28
C TYR A 22 7.42 -0.56 6.85
N GLU A 23 6.46 -0.80 5.98
CA GLU A 23 6.54 -0.48 4.56
C GLU A 23 5.18 -0.02 4.05
N VAL A 24 5.20 0.96 3.15
CA VAL A 24 3.99 1.64 2.72
C VAL A 24 4.10 2.08 1.26
N TYR A 25 3.03 1.87 0.51
CA TYR A 25 2.88 2.32 -0.86
C TYR A 25 1.68 3.24 -0.98
N TYR A 26 1.82 4.27 -1.82
CA TYR A 26 0.75 5.23 -2.07
C TYR A 26 0.49 5.38 -3.56
N LEU A 27 -0.79 5.37 -3.92
CA LEU A 27 -1.26 5.97 -5.17
C LEU A 27 -2.05 7.22 -4.79
N LYS A 28 -1.69 8.36 -5.38
CA LYS A 28 -2.33 9.64 -5.10
C LYS A 28 -2.80 10.24 -6.42
N PHE A 29 -4.10 10.45 -6.51
CA PHE A 29 -4.75 11.12 -7.62
C PHE A 29 -5.19 12.49 -7.14
N ALA A 30 -4.81 13.53 -7.87
CA ALA A 30 -5.24 14.90 -7.63
C ALA A 30 -5.97 15.40 -8.87
N ALA A 31 -7.16 15.98 -8.66
CA ALA A 31 -7.94 16.65 -9.69
C ALA A 31 -8.15 18.11 -9.24
N PRO A 32 -7.17 19.00 -9.49
CA PRO A 32 -7.21 20.37 -8.98
C PRO A 32 -8.42 21.15 -9.47
N GLU A 33 -8.83 20.97 -10.73
CA GLU A 33 -9.99 21.65 -11.33
C GLU A 33 -11.29 21.24 -10.64
N ALA A 34 -11.39 19.98 -10.24
CA ALA A 34 -12.53 19.45 -9.49
C ALA A 34 -12.41 19.65 -7.98
N GLN A 35 -11.28 20.22 -7.51
CA GLN A 35 -10.95 20.40 -6.10
C GLN A 35 -11.09 19.12 -5.26
N ARG A 36 -10.68 17.99 -5.85
CA ARG A 36 -10.77 16.66 -5.23
C ARG A 36 -9.43 15.94 -5.28
N ALA A 37 -9.23 15.03 -4.33
CA ALA A 37 -8.12 14.08 -4.36
C ALA A 37 -8.59 12.70 -3.89
N PHE A 38 -7.89 11.66 -4.34
CA PHE A 38 -8.13 10.29 -3.91
C PHE A 38 -6.80 9.59 -3.66
N TRP A 39 -6.67 8.94 -2.51
CA TRP A 39 -5.47 8.19 -2.15
C TRP A 39 -5.82 6.72 -1.92
N LEU A 40 -4.96 5.83 -2.42
CA LEU A 40 -4.87 4.45 -1.97
C LEU A 40 -3.57 4.28 -1.19
N ARG A 41 -3.65 3.70 0.00
CA ARG A 41 -2.47 3.37 0.81
C ARG A 41 -2.46 1.89 1.15
N TYR A 42 -1.41 1.23 0.71
CA TYR A 42 -1.09 -0.14 1.09
C TYR A 42 -0.06 -0.08 2.20
N THR A 43 -0.32 -0.76 3.31
CA THR A 43 0.56 -0.75 4.48
C THR A 43 0.90 -2.17 4.86
N LEU A 44 2.18 -2.42 5.11
CA LEU A 44 2.67 -3.62 5.75
C LEU A 44 3.34 -3.25 7.05
N LEU A 45 2.87 -3.84 8.15
CA LEU A 45 3.38 -3.61 9.49
C LEU A 45 3.75 -4.95 10.11
N ALA A 46 5.04 -5.20 10.28
CA ALA A 46 5.55 -6.24 11.16
C ALA A 46 6.03 -5.57 12.45
N PRO A 47 5.21 -5.50 13.51
CA PRO A 47 5.65 -4.88 14.76
C PRO A 47 6.74 -5.75 15.42
N ARG A 48 7.29 -5.30 16.55
CA ARG A 48 8.11 -6.19 17.40
C ARG A 48 7.29 -7.42 17.81
N ARG A 49 7.93 -8.58 17.97
CA ARG A 49 7.27 -9.86 18.26
C ARG A 49 6.38 -9.84 19.51
N ASP A 50 6.72 -9.03 20.51
CA ASP A 50 5.96 -8.86 21.76
C ASP A 50 4.72 -7.97 21.62
N LEU A 51 4.54 -7.29 20.49
CA LEU A 51 3.44 -6.36 20.24
C LEU A 51 2.35 -6.92 19.32
N GLY A 52 2.55 -8.09 18.73
CA GLY A 52 1.55 -8.77 17.90
C GLY A 52 2.09 -9.33 16.58
N PRO A 53 1.22 -9.98 15.80
CA PRO A 53 1.60 -10.53 14.50
C PRO A 53 1.73 -9.42 13.43
N PRO A 54 2.49 -9.68 12.34
CA PRO A 54 2.48 -8.81 11.18
C PRO A 54 1.08 -8.69 10.53
N SER A 55 0.80 -7.52 9.98
CA SER A 55 -0.47 -7.21 9.32
C SER A 55 -0.26 -6.45 8.02
N ALA A 56 -1.23 -6.56 7.12
CA ALA A 56 -1.32 -5.78 5.90
C ALA A 56 -2.66 -5.04 5.86
N SER A 57 -2.67 -3.80 5.37
CA SER A 57 -3.88 -2.98 5.31
C SER A 57 -3.97 -2.21 4.00
N VAL A 58 -5.20 -1.99 3.54
CA VAL A 58 -5.50 -1.07 2.44
C VAL A 58 -6.38 0.04 2.98
N TRP A 59 -6.05 1.27 2.60
CA TRP A 59 -6.88 2.43 2.83
C TRP A 59 -7.28 3.04 1.50
N ALA A 60 -8.55 3.44 1.41
CA ALA A 60 -9.06 4.32 0.38
C ALA A 60 -9.50 5.62 1.05
N VAL A 61 -9.01 6.76 0.58
CA VAL A 61 -9.30 8.07 1.17
C VAL A 61 -9.71 9.05 0.08
N ALA A 62 -10.88 9.66 0.22
CA ALA A 62 -11.41 10.66 -0.69
C ALA A 62 -11.46 12.04 0.00
N PHE A 63 -10.94 13.04 -0.70
CA PHE A 63 -10.87 14.43 -0.27
C PHE A 63 -11.73 15.27 -1.20
N ASP A 64 -12.57 16.14 -0.64
CA ASP A 64 -13.41 17.10 -1.36
C ASP A 64 -13.24 18.47 -0.70
N LEU A 65 -12.49 19.37 -1.35
CA LEU A 65 -12.19 20.69 -0.77
C LEU A 65 -13.40 21.62 -0.79
N LEU A 66 -14.44 21.31 -1.60
CA LEU A 66 -15.71 22.03 -1.59
C LEU A 66 -16.59 21.66 -0.40
N LYS A 67 -16.29 20.55 0.28
CA LYS A 67 -16.97 20.09 1.49
C LYS A 67 -15.98 20.10 2.66
N PRO A 68 -15.69 21.28 3.23
CA PRO A 68 -14.74 21.39 4.32
C PRO A 68 -15.17 20.50 5.50
N GLY A 69 -14.28 19.57 5.89
CA GLY A 69 -14.54 18.53 6.87
C GLY A 69 -13.51 17.40 6.81
N THR A 70 -13.70 16.34 7.61
CA THR A 70 -12.82 15.17 7.59
C THR A 70 -12.95 14.41 6.26
N PRO A 71 -11.85 13.99 5.62
CA PRO A 71 -11.89 13.14 4.45
C PRO A 71 -12.69 11.85 4.70
N ILE A 72 -13.38 11.35 3.68
CA ILE A 72 -14.04 10.04 3.77
C ILE A 72 -12.96 8.98 3.60
N ALA A 73 -12.89 8.03 4.54
CA ALA A 73 -11.91 6.97 4.51
C ALA A 73 -12.55 5.60 4.77
N ALA A 74 -12.11 4.60 4.02
CA ALA A 74 -12.36 3.19 4.28
C ALA A 74 -11.02 2.48 4.52
N LYS A 75 -11.01 1.51 5.43
CA LYS A 75 -9.84 0.70 5.74
C LYS A 75 -10.25 -0.75 5.91
N GLU A 76 -9.46 -1.63 5.32
CA GLU A 76 -9.48 -3.05 5.64
C GLU A 76 -8.09 -3.52 6.08
N THR A 77 -8.06 -4.57 6.89
CA THR A 77 -6.83 -5.11 7.50
C THR A 77 -6.90 -6.62 7.55
N TRP A 78 -5.81 -7.24 7.13
CA TRP A 78 -5.61 -8.69 7.10
C TRP A 78 -4.33 -9.05 7.85
N THR A 79 -4.17 -10.33 8.17
CA THR A 79 -2.87 -10.82 8.62
C THR A 79 -1.89 -10.80 7.45
N ALA A 80 -0.60 -10.60 7.71
CA ALA A 80 0.36 -10.50 6.60
C ALA A 80 0.55 -11.82 5.85
N GLU A 81 0.19 -12.96 6.44
CA GLU A 81 0.17 -14.26 5.77
C GLU A 81 -0.85 -14.34 4.62
N GLN A 82 -1.86 -13.46 4.64
CA GLN A 82 -2.86 -13.35 3.57
C GLN A 82 -2.41 -12.43 2.43
N ALA A 83 -1.21 -11.85 2.53
CA ALA A 83 -0.64 -11.01 1.48
C ALA A 83 0.16 -11.85 0.48
N VAL A 84 0.08 -11.47 -0.80
CA VAL A 84 0.89 -12.05 -1.87
C VAL A 84 1.92 -11.01 -2.30
N ILE A 85 3.20 -11.42 -2.29
CA ILE A 85 4.34 -10.59 -2.66
C ILE A 85 5.10 -11.33 -3.76
N ASP A 86 5.36 -10.65 -4.86
CA ASP A 86 6.34 -11.12 -5.85
C ASP A 86 7.72 -10.49 -5.54
N ARG A 87 8.79 -11.25 -5.74
CA ARG A 87 10.18 -10.82 -5.50
C ARG A 87 10.92 -10.47 -6.77
N ASP A 88 10.38 -10.86 -7.92
CA ASP A 88 10.99 -10.63 -9.22
C ASP A 88 10.41 -9.38 -9.89
N ILE A 89 9.27 -8.87 -9.42
CA ILE A 89 8.63 -7.64 -9.89
C ILE A 89 8.05 -6.83 -8.72
N PHE A 90 7.69 -5.56 -8.97
CA PHE A 90 6.86 -4.82 -8.02
C PHE A 90 5.43 -5.36 -8.04
N PHE A 91 5.10 -6.20 -7.05
CA PHE A 91 3.75 -6.70 -6.83
C PHE A 91 3.50 -6.89 -5.33
N PHE A 92 2.42 -6.28 -4.85
CA PHE A 92 1.89 -6.48 -3.51
C PHE A 92 0.37 -6.57 -3.56
N GLN A 93 -0.18 -7.69 -3.08
CA GLN A 93 -1.61 -7.89 -2.95
C GLN A 93 -1.96 -8.20 -1.49
N VAL A 94 -3.10 -7.67 -1.05
CA VAL A 94 -3.72 -8.03 0.22
C VAL A 94 -5.24 -7.99 0.05
N GLY A 95 -5.92 -9.05 0.48
CA GLY A 95 -7.33 -9.26 0.15
C GLY A 95 -7.53 -9.30 -1.38
N GLU A 96 -8.55 -8.60 -1.86
CA GLU A 96 -8.87 -8.48 -3.29
C GLU A 96 -8.12 -7.31 -3.99
N SER A 97 -7.25 -6.61 -3.28
CA SER A 97 -6.61 -5.39 -3.75
C SER A 97 -5.12 -5.60 -4.01
N ALA A 98 -4.65 -5.20 -5.19
CA ALA A 98 -3.25 -5.33 -5.59
C ALA A 98 -2.69 -4.01 -6.12
N ILE A 99 -1.43 -3.73 -5.78
CA ILE A 99 -0.61 -2.70 -6.38
C ILE A 99 0.59 -3.36 -7.05
N TYR A 100 0.78 -3.08 -8.34
CA TYR A 100 1.84 -3.64 -9.14
C TYR A 100 2.15 -2.75 -10.34
N ASN A 101 3.32 -2.95 -10.93
CA ASN A 101 3.64 -2.37 -12.24
C ASN A 101 3.65 -3.48 -13.30
N ASN A 102 3.03 -3.24 -14.45
CA ASN A 102 2.99 -4.17 -15.58
C ASN A 102 3.91 -3.73 -16.75
N GLY A 103 4.68 -2.65 -16.57
CA GLY A 103 5.65 -2.19 -17.56
C GLY A 103 5.05 -1.47 -18.78
N ALA A 104 3.82 -0.97 -18.67
CA ALA A 104 3.20 -0.09 -19.66
C ALA A 104 3.59 1.38 -19.46
#